data_AF-A0A9Q1ILR0-F1
#
_entry.id   AF-A0A9Q1ILR0-F1
#
_cell.length_a   1.000
_cell.length_b   1.000
_cell.length_c   1.000
_cell.angle_alpha   90.00
_cell.angle_beta   90.00
_cell.angle_gamma   90.00
#
_symmetry.space_group_name_H-M   'P 1'
#
loop_
_entity.id
_entity.type
_entity.pdbx_description
1 polymer ?
#
loop_
_entity_poly.entity_id
_entity_poly.type
_entity_poly.pdbx_seq_one_letter_code
_entity_poly.pdbx_strand_id
1 'polypeptide(L)'
;MKLNPQQAPLYGECVLTVQLCDEEVCEEDEDVEFYLLFSGSTQTHVSSTVRTSHVTLQAICPAHDCCETVRVTLCSAAPGRPAGPVGEERFGFVQDL
;
A
#
# COMPACT_ATOMS: atom_id res chain seq x y z
N MET A 1 7.89 5.00 4.02
CA MET A 1 6.86 5.38 3.04
C MET A 1 5.84 6.30 3.69
N LYS A 2 5.09 7.05 2.89
CA LYS A 2 3.92 7.83 3.33
C LYS A 2 2.71 7.55 2.44
N LEU A 3 1.58 7.22 3.04
CA LEU A 3 0.30 7.02 2.34
C LEU A 3 -0.54 8.31 2.33
N ASN A 4 -1.14 8.62 1.18
CA ASN A 4 -2.08 9.73 1.04
C ASN A 4 -3.26 9.31 0.15
N PRO A 5 -4.51 9.40 0.63
CA PRO A 5 -4.92 9.73 2.00
C PRO A 5 -4.47 8.68 3.04
N GLN A 6 -4.56 9.00 4.33
CA GLN A 6 -4.29 8.06 5.44
C GLN A 6 -5.56 7.35 5.95
N GLN A 7 -6.69 7.61 5.32
CA GLN A 7 -7.95 6.95 5.62
C GLN A 7 -8.83 6.86 4.36
N ALA A 8 -9.70 5.87 4.32
CA ALA A 8 -10.71 5.73 3.28
C ALA A 8 -12.04 5.21 3.84
N PRO A 9 -13.15 5.47 3.12
CA PRO A 9 -14.44 4.89 3.43
C PRO A 9 -14.42 3.35 3.34
N LEU A 10 -15.34 2.68 4.03
CA LEU A 10 -15.46 1.21 4.01
C LEU A 10 -15.65 0.62 2.60
N TYR A 11 -16.27 1.35 1.67
CA TYR A 11 -16.42 0.86 0.30
C TYR A 11 -15.12 0.90 -0.51
N GLY A 12 -14.05 1.53 -0.01
CA GLY A 12 -12.76 1.60 -0.69
C GLY A 12 -12.81 2.45 -1.96
N GLU A 13 -12.25 1.92 -3.05
CA GLU A 13 -12.23 2.49 -4.42
C GLU A 13 -11.50 3.83 -4.60
N CYS A 14 -10.98 4.43 -3.53
CA CYS A 14 -10.16 5.63 -3.64
C CYS A 14 -8.74 5.32 -4.14
N VAL A 15 -8.13 6.28 -4.83
CA VAL A 15 -6.74 6.20 -5.26
C VAL A 15 -5.83 6.58 -4.10
N LEU A 16 -4.95 5.66 -3.73
CA LEU A 16 -3.89 5.88 -2.76
C LEU A 16 -2.61 6.26 -3.48
N THR A 17 -1.95 7.31 -2.99
CA THR A 17 -0.60 7.70 -3.38
C THR A 17 0.37 7.24 -2.30
N VAL A 18 1.36 6.45 -2.68
CA VAL A 18 2.46 6.01 -1.82
C VAL A 18 3.70 6.80 -2.20
N GLN A 19 4.25 7.54 -1.24
CA GLN A 19 5.54 8.20 -1.39
C GLN A 19 6.63 7.33 -0.74
N LEU A 20 7.59 6.88 -1.53
CA LEU A 20 8.75 6.12 -1.08
C LEU A 20 9.75 7.05 -0.38
N CYS A 21 10.38 6.54 0.68
CA CYS A 21 11.56 7.13 1.32
C CYS A 21 12.84 6.64 0.63
N ASP A 22 13.97 7.30 0.88
CA ASP A 22 15.25 6.96 0.23
C ASP A 22 15.65 5.50 0.48
N GLU A 23 15.30 4.92 1.63
CA GLU A 23 15.58 3.51 1.96
C GLU A 23 14.69 2.50 1.19
N GLU A 24 13.58 2.96 0.61
CA GLU A 24 12.58 2.13 -0.08
C GLU A 24 12.70 2.21 -1.61
N VAL A 25 13.44 3.21 -2.11
CA VAL A 25 13.76 3.33 -3.53
C VAL A 25 14.71 2.20 -3.91
N CYS A 26 14.27 1.33 -4.82
CA CYS A 26 15.11 0.25 -5.34
C CYS A 26 15.87 0.76 -6.57
N GLU A 27 17.21 0.82 -6.53
CA GLU A 27 18.02 1.28 -7.67
C GLU A 27 17.89 0.38 -8.93
N GLU A 28 17.41 -0.87 -8.78
CA GLU A 28 17.11 -1.83 -9.85
C GLU A 28 15.69 -1.60 -10.42
N ASP A 29 15.44 -0.38 -10.93
CA ASP A 29 14.12 0.26 -11.09
C ASP A 29 13.08 -0.41 -12.02
N GLU A 30 13.46 -1.33 -12.92
CA GLU A 30 12.57 -1.78 -14.01
C GLU A 30 11.82 -3.10 -13.73
N ASP A 31 12.40 -4.04 -12.98
CA ASP A 31 11.81 -5.37 -12.75
C ASP A 31 11.18 -5.54 -11.36
N VAL A 32 11.22 -4.49 -10.53
CA VAL A 32 10.66 -4.53 -9.18
C VAL A 32 9.18 -4.13 -9.21
N GLU A 33 8.33 -5.05 -8.77
CA GLU A 33 6.91 -4.78 -8.53
C GLU A 33 6.68 -4.48 -7.05
N PHE A 34 5.76 -3.56 -6.78
CA PHE A 34 5.37 -3.20 -5.43
C PHE A 34 3.90 -3.53 -5.16
N TYR A 35 3.63 -3.98 -3.95
CA TYR A 35 2.30 -4.38 -3.47
C TYR A 35 2.02 -3.76 -2.11
N LEU A 36 0.77 -3.41 -1.85
CA LEU A 36 0.30 -2.99 -0.53
C LEU A 36 -0.46 -4.13 0.14
N LEU A 37 -0.05 -4.50 1.34
CA LEU A 37 -0.72 -5.47 2.20
C LEU A 37 -1.43 -4.75 3.35
N PHE A 38 -2.75 -4.75 3.37
CA PHE A 38 -3.57 -4.18 4.43
C PHE A 38 -3.93 -5.29 5.42
N SER A 39 -3.38 -5.26 6.63
CA SER A 39 -3.64 -6.23 7.69
C SER A 39 -4.55 -5.63 8.75
N GLY A 40 -5.83 -5.98 8.69
CA GLY A 40 -6.84 -5.65 9.70
C GLY A 40 -7.05 -6.77 10.71
N SER A 41 -8.02 -6.57 11.59
CA SER A 41 -8.34 -7.50 12.68
C SER A 41 -9.02 -8.78 12.20
N THR A 42 -9.86 -8.68 11.17
CA THR A 42 -10.65 -9.78 10.61
C THR A 42 -10.28 -10.14 9.17
N GLN A 43 -9.61 -9.23 8.46
CA GLN A 43 -9.32 -9.38 7.02
C GLN A 43 -7.90 -8.96 6.68
N THR A 44 -7.40 -9.49 5.57
CA THR A 44 -6.15 -9.04 4.96
C THR A 44 -6.36 -8.86 3.47
N HIS A 45 -5.95 -7.70 2.96
CA HIS A 45 -6.10 -7.34 1.55
C HIS A 45 -4.76 -7.13 0.88
N VAL A 46 -4.68 -7.41 -0.41
CA VAL A 46 -3.51 -7.12 -1.25
C VAL A 46 -3.95 -6.22 -2.40
N SER A 47 -3.23 -5.13 -2.64
CA SER A 47 -3.44 -4.24 -3.78
C SER A 47 -2.15 -4.08 -4.57
N SER A 48 -2.23 -4.28 -5.88
CA SER A 48 -1.12 -4.00 -6.80
C SER A 48 -0.90 -2.50 -6.91
N THR A 49 0.35 -2.10 -7.13
CA THR A 49 0.67 -0.69 -7.36
C THR A 49 1.06 -0.42 -8.82
N VAL A 50 0.92 0.83 -9.24
CA VAL A 50 1.48 1.35 -10.48
C VAL A 50 2.51 2.42 -10.11
N ARG A 51 3.72 2.27 -10.63
CA ARG A 51 4.78 3.26 -10.44
C ARG A 51 4.58 4.44 -11.39
N THR A 52 4.45 5.63 -10.83
CA THR A 52 4.22 6.88 -11.58
C THR A 52 5.45 7.79 -11.62
N SER A 53 6.39 7.58 -10.70
CA SER A 53 7.70 8.23 -10.67
C SER A 53 8.72 7.36 -9.92
N HIS A 54 9.98 7.78 -9.84
CA HIS A 54 10.99 7.10 -9.03
C HIS A 54 10.61 6.94 -7.55
N VAL A 55 9.78 7.85 -7.02
CA VAL A 55 9.42 7.89 -5.59
C VAL A 55 7.93 7.78 -5.33
N THR A 56 7.11 7.60 -6.37
CA THR A 56 5.65 7.67 -6.25
C THR A 56 4.98 6.44 -6.87
N LEU A 57 4.21 5.73 -6.06
CA LEU A 57 3.34 4.63 -6.48
C LEU A 57 1.87 5.04 -6.31
N GLN A 58 0.99 4.42 -7.09
CA GLN A 58 -0.46 4.53 -6.94
C GLN A 58 -1.09 3.16 -6.78
N ALA A 59 -2.13 3.05 -5.97
CA ALA A 59 -2.91 1.83 -5.79
C ALA A 59 -4.39 2.16 -5.58
N ILE A 60 -5.26 1.18 -5.78
CA ILE A 60 -6.67 1.31 -5.41
C ILE A 60 -6.87 0.74 -4.00
N CYS A 61 -7.51 1.52 -3.13
CA CYS A 61 -7.87 1.09 -1.79
C CYS A 61 -8.94 -0.01 -1.86
N PRO A 62 -8.76 -1.16 -1.19
CA PRO A 62 -9.77 -2.21 -1.15
C PRO A 62 -10.98 -1.77 -0.32
N ALA A 63 -12.14 -2.39 -0.58
CA ALA A 63 -13.27 -2.31 0.36
C ALA A 63 -12.95 -3.10 1.64
N HIS A 64 -13.49 -2.66 2.76
CA HIS A 64 -13.32 -3.29 4.07
C HIS A 64 -14.65 -3.40 4.82
N ASP A 65 -14.75 -4.36 5.73
CA ASP A 65 -16.02 -4.73 6.39
C ASP A 65 -16.30 -3.96 7.67
N CYS A 66 -15.31 -3.28 8.25
CA CYS A 66 -15.47 -2.58 9.50
C CYS A 66 -14.55 -1.37 9.63
N CYS A 67 -14.94 -0.46 10.53
CA CYS A 67 -14.15 0.72 10.85
C CYS A 67 -13.00 0.33 11.79
N GLU A 68 -11.77 0.35 11.27
CA GLU A 68 -10.58 0.09 12.07
C GLU A 68 -9.35 0.78 11.49
N THR A 69 -8.30 0.90 12.32
CA THR A 69 -6.97 1.26 11.83
C THR A 69 -6.19 -0.01 11.54
N VAL A 70 -5.86 -0.22 10.27
CA VAL A 70 -5.09 -1.37 9.80
C VAL A 70 -3.62 -1.00 9.66
N ARG A 71 -2.79 -2.04 9.58
CA ARG A 71 -1.37 -1.92 9.23
C ARG A 71 -1.22 -2.13 7.73
N VAL A 72 -0.61 -1.17 7.04
CA VAL A 72 -0.33 -1.27 5.60
C VAL A 72 1.16 -1.48 5.41
N THR A 73 1.53 -2.63 4.88
CA THR A 73 2.92 -2.97 4.57
C THR A 73 3.15 -2.85 3.07
N LEU A 74 4.16 -2.08 2.67
CA LEU A 74 4.65 -2.07 1.30
C LEU A 74 5.61 -3.24 1.14
N CYS A 75 5.35 -4.09 0.16
CA CYS A 75 6.21 -5.21 -0.21
C CYS A 75 6.80 -4.98 -1.60
N SER A 76 8.06 -5.35 -1.79
CA SER A 76 8.68 -5.42 -3.11
C SER A 76 8.85 -6.87 -3.55
N ALA A 77 8.73 -7.13 -4.84
CA ALA A 77 8.99 -8.43 -5.46
C ALA A 77 9.85 -8.22 -6.71
N ALA A 78 10.85 -9.06 -6.89
CA ALA A 78 11.75 -9.02 -8.04
C ALA A 78 12.00 -10.44 -8.56
N PRO A 79 12.26 -10.62 -9.87
CA PRO A 79 12.57 -11.93 -10.43
C PRO A 79 13.70 -12.64 -9.67
N GLY A 80 13.46 -13.89 -9.28
CA GLY A 80 14.46 -14.70 -8.57
C GLY A 80 14.68 -14.33 -7.09
N ARG A 81 13.93 -13.37 -6.54
CA ARG A 81 13.96 -13.00 -5.12
C ARG A 81 12.57 -13.16 -4.49
N PRO A 82 12.45 -13.68 -3.25
CA PRO A 82 11.17 -13.71 -2.55
C PRO A 82 10.64 -12.28 -2.32
N ALA A 83 9.32 -12.12 -2.39
CA ALA A 83 8.70 -10.86 -2.01
C ALA A 83 8.94 -10.57 -0.52
N GLY A 84 9.24 -9.31 -0.19
CA GLY A 84 9.60 -8.91 1.17
C GLY A 84 9.07 -7.53 1.54
N PRO A 85 8.82 -7.27 2.83
CA PRO A 85 8.40 -5.96 3.29
C PRO A 85 9.55 -4.95 3.19
N VAL A 86 9.24 -3.74 2.74
CA VAL A 86 10.19 -2.63 2.63
C VAL A 86 9.78 -1.41 3.45
N GLY A 87 8.48 -1.28 3.77
CA GLY A 87 7.97 -0.15 4.54
C GLY A 87 6.61 -0.44 5.17
N GLU A 88 6.22 0.36 6.15
CA GLU A 88 4.94 0.22 6.85
C GLU A 88 4.34 1.57 7.22
N GLU A 89 3.00 1.66 7.23
CA GLU A 89 2.23 2.79 7.74
C GLU A 89 0.89 2.31 8.33
N ARG A 90 0.19 3.18 9.07
CA ARG A 90 -1.18 2.95 9.52
C ARG A 90 -2.19 3.55 8.54
N PHE A 91 -3.34 2.90 8.41
CA PHE A 91 -4.40 3.40 7.54
C PHE A 91 -5.78 3.19 8.16
N GLY A 92 -6.63 4.20 8.13
CA GLY A 92 -7.97 4.14 8.71
C GLY A 92 -9.03 3.75 7.70
N PHE A 93 -9.77 2.67 7.96
CA PHE A 93 -11.08 2.46 7.35
C PHE A 93 -12.14 3.12 8.22
N VAL A 94 -12.95 3.98 7.61
CA VAL A 94 -13.99 4.77 8.29
C VAL A 94 -15.32 4.65 7.57
N GLN A 95 -16.42 4.93 8.28
CA GLN A 95 -17.74 5.05 7.65
C GLN A 95 -17.91 6.50 7.17
N ASP A 96 -18.45 6.68 5.96
CA ASP A 96 -18.89 8.01 5.51
C ASP A 96 -20.02 8.49 6.43
N LEU A 97 -19.92 9.76 6.88
CA LEU A 97 -20.97 10.44 7.65
C LEU A 97 -22.10 10.92 6.73
#